data_AF-A0A4S4CLK9-F1
#
_entry.id   AF-A0A4S4CLK9-F1
#
_cell.length_a   1.000
_cell.length_b   1.000
_cell.length_c   1.000
_cell.angle_alpha   90.00
_cell.angle_beta   90.00
_cell.angle_gamma   90.00
#
_symmetry.space_group_name_H-M   'P 1'
#
loop_
_entity.id
_entity.type
_entity.pdbx_description
1 polymer ?
#
loop_
_entity_poly.entity_id
_entity_poly.type
_entity_poly.pdbx_seq_one_letter_code
_entity_poly.pdbx_strand_id
1 'polypeptide(L)' 'MHVPAIPHGSHPIGNYRVQVDPQTGGSQIEVQVAGTWHTVAPPSPEEGRTLISLLQSPFASVEDGWIVGRRSPAP' A
#
# COMPACT_ATOMS: atom_id res chain seq x y z
N MET A 1 7.31 -1.94 -3.15
CA MET A 1 6.20 -2.92 -3.06
C MET A 1 5.24 -2.69 -4.20
N HIS A 2 4.99 -3.74 -4.98
CA HIS A 2 4.20 -3.68 -6.20
C HIS A 2 2.75 -4.08 -5.92
N VAL A 3 1.80 -3.31 -6.46
CA VAL A 3 0.37 -3.56 -6.43
C VAL A 3 -0.03 -4.04 -7.82
N PRO A 4 -0.25 -5.35 -8.00
CA PRO A 4 -0.62 -5.87 -9.30
C PRO A 4 -1.98 -5.31 -9.74
N ALA A 5 -2.10 -5.05 -11.04
CA ALA A 5 -3.33 -4.65 -11.73
C ALA A 5 -3.85 -3.22 -11.47
N ILE A 6 -2.98 -2.27 -11.10
CA ILE A 6 -3.36 -0.85 -11.09
C ILE A 6 -3.08 -0.25 -12.49
N PRO A 7 -4.01 0.55 -13.06
CA PRO A 7 -3.74 1.32 -14.27
C PRO A 7 -2.49 2.21 -14.12
N HIS A 8 -1.75 2.41 -15.22
CA HIS A 8 -0.59 3.30 -15.24
C HIS A 8 -0.97 4.73 -14.81
N GLY A 9 -0.08 5.39 -14.08
CA GLY A 9 -0.31 6.73 -13.52
C GLY A 9 -0.23 6.79 -12.00
N SER A 10 -0.57 7.97 -11.46
CA SER A 10 -0.51 8.30 -10.04
C SER A 10 -1.92 8.28 -9.46
N HIS A 11 -2.18 7.37 -8.54
CA HIS A 11 -3.47 7.24 -7.87
C HIS A 11 -3.32 7.40 -6.34
N PRO A 12 -4.12 8.27 -5.69
CA PRO A 12 -4.09 8.38 -4.25
C PRO A 12 -4.62 7.10 -3.61
N ILE A 13 -4.03 6.71 -2.47
CA ILE A 13 -4.55 5.62 -1.65
C ILE A 13 -5.61 6.22 -0.74
N GLY A 14 -6.86 5.82 -0.93
CA GLY A 14 -8.00 6.33 -0.16
C GLY A 14 -8.11 5.70 1.23
N ASN A 15 -7.75 4.41 1.33
CA ASN A 15 -7.80 3.66 2.58
C ASN A 15 -6.87 2.43 2.49
N TYR A 16 -6.57 1.80 3.63
CA TYR A 16 -5.88 0.52 3.67
C TYR A 16 -6.39 -0.35 4.81
N ARG A 17 -6.25 -1.67 4.67
CA ARG A 17 -6.54 -2.63 5.74
C ARG A 17 -5.40 -3.63 5.87
N VAL A 18 -5.15 -4.04 7.11
CA VAL A 18 -4.17 -5.05 7.46
C VAL A 18 -4.93 -6.21 8.07
N GLN A 19 -4.81 -7.38 7.46
CA GLN A 19 -5.36 -8.63 7.97
C GLN A 19 -4.19 -9.51 8.41
N VAL A 20 -4.22 -9.97 9.65
CA VAL A 20 -3.27 -10.98 10.11
C VAL A 20 -3.92 -12.33 9.85
N ASP A 21 -3.27 -13.15 9.04
CA ASP A 21 -3.68 -14.53 8.83
C ASP A 21 -3.32 -15.34 10.09
N PRO A 22 -4.31 -15.85 10.84
CA PRO A 22 -4.06 -16.58 12.07
C PRO A 22 -3.45 -17.97 11.83
N GLN A 23 -3.51 -18.51 10.61
CA GLN A 23 -2.97 -19.83 10.27
C GLN A 23 -1.49 -19.76 9.89
N THR A 24 -1.09 -18.73 9.14
CA THR A 24 0.29 -18.57 8.66
C THR A 24 1.11 -17.59 9.51
N GLY A 25 0.46 -16.78 10.35
CA GLY A 25 1.08 -15.64 11.03
C GLY A 25 1.50 -14.52 10.06
N GLY A 26 1.16 -14.65 8.77
CA GLY A 26 1.44 -13.67 7.74
C GLY A 26 0.52 -12.46 7.84
N SER A 27 1.00 -11.29 7.41
CA SER A 27 0.18 -10.09 7.29
C SER A 27 -0.19 -9.87 5.83
N GLN A 28 -1.48 -9.91 5.52
CA GLN A 28 -2.03 -9.51 4.24
C GLN A 28 -2.43 -8.05 4.31
N ILE A 29 -1.92 -7.24 3.37
CA ILE A 29 -2.20 -5.81 3.33
C ILE A 29 -3.03 -5.55 2.07
N GLU A 30 -4.08 -4.76 2.20
CA GLU A 30 -4.89 -4.33 1.06
C GLU A 30 -5.03 -2.82 1.06
N VAL A 31 -4.94 -2.23 -0.13
CA VAL A 31 -5.00 -0.78 -0.34
C VAL A 31 -6.16 -0.45 -1.28
N GLN A 32 -6.88 0.63 -0.98
CA GLN A 32 -7.95 1.13 -1.83
C GLN A 32 -7.41 2.19 -2.77
N VAL A 33 -7.48 1.92 -4.07
CA VAL A 33 -6.98 2.80 -5.14
C VAL A 33 -8.08 2.98 -6.16
N ALA A 34 -8.40 4.24 -6.50
CA ALA A 34 -9.50 4.59 -7.41
C ALA A 34 -10.85 3.90 -7.08
N GLY A 35 -11.12 3.63 -5.80
CA GLY A 35 -12.33 2.96 -5.33
C GLY A 35 -12.28 1.43 -5.34
N THR A 36 -11.22 0.82 -5.89
CA THR A 36 -11.02 -0.63 -5.93
C THR A 36 -10.00 -1.07 -4.87
N TRP A 37 -10.24 -2.23 -4.25
CA TRP A 37 -9.31 -2.82 -3.29
C TRP A 37 -8.30 -3.70 -4.00
N HIS A 38 -7.01 -3.52 -3.68
CA HIS A 38 -5.91 -4.28 -4.24
C HIS A 38 -5.08 -4.91 -3.13
N THR A 39 -4.77 -6.19 -3.28
CA THR A 39 -3.89 -6.91 -2.35
C THR A 39 -2.43 -6.62 -2.62
N VAL A 40 -1.69 -6.36 -1.56
CA VAL A 40 -0.26 -6.12 -1.54
C VAL A 40 0.38 -7.19 -0.67
N ALA A 41 1.18 -8.03 -1.30
CA ALA A 41 1.94 -9.06 -0.62
C ALA A 41 3.38 -8.53 -0.41
N PRO A 42 3.73 -8.03 0.79
CA PRO A 42 5.11 -7.69 1.07
C PRO A 42 5.98 -8.96 1.02
N PRO A 43 7.18 -8.93 0.41
CA PRO A 43 8.06 -10.09 0.33
C PRO A 43 8.58 -10.55 1.71
N SER A 44 8.62 -9.64 2.68
CA SER A 44 9.13 -9.88 4.02
C SER A 44 8.31 -9.15 5.10
N PRO A 45 8.32 -9.61 6.36
CA PRO A 45 7.66 -8.92 7.46
C PRO A 45 8.20 -7.51 7.71
N GLU A 46 9.50 -7.28 7.48
CA GLU A 46 10.11 -5.96 7.60
C GLU A 46 9.56 -5.00 6.54
N GLU A 47 9.47 -5.43 5.28
CA GLU A 47 8.84 -4.63 4.23
C GLU A 47 7.35 -4.40 4.51
N GLY A 48 6.64 -5.36 5.09
CA GLY A 48 5.26 -5.18 5.53
C GLY A 48 5.12 -4.07 6.57
N ARG A 49 6.05 -3.99 7.54
CA ARG A 49 6.09 -2.88 8.52
C ARG A 49 6.39 -1.55 7.84
N THR A 50 7.38 -1.50 6.94
CA THR A 50 7.68 -0.30 6.15
C THR A 50 6.47 0.14 5.32
N LEU A 51 5.70 -0.80 4.77
CA LEU A 51 4.48 -0.50 4.03
C LEU A 51 3.44 0.17 4.90
N ILE A 52 3.17 -0.41 6.07
CA ILE A 52 2.20 0.13 7.02
C ILE A 52 2.62 1.55 7.42
N SER A 53 3.91 1.77 7.72
CA SER A 53 4.42 3.12 8.00
C SER A 53 4.24 4.10 6.83
N LEU A 54 4.39 3.65 5.59
CA LEU A 54 4.12 4.47 4.41
C LEU A 54 2.62 4.79 4.27
N LEU A 55 1.75 3.80 4.49
CA LEU A 55 0.29 3.95 4.39
C LEU A 55 -0.31 4.81 5.51
N GLN A 56 0.40 4.95 6.63
CA GLN A 56 0.07 5.93 7.67
C GLN A 56 0.34 7.38 7.24
N SER A 57 1.09 7.61 6.15
CA SER A 57 1.26 8.94 5.58
C SER A 57 -0.02 9.37 4.83
N PRO A 58 -0.51 10.61 5.04
CA PRO A 58 -1.66 11.13 4.29
C PRO A 58 -1.36 11.35 2.80
N PHE A 59 -0.11 11.21 2.38
CA PHE A 59 0.36 11.40 1.00
C PHE A 59 0.78 10.10 0.32
N ALA A 60 0.33 8.95 0.83
CA ALA A 60 0.57 7.67 0.19
C ALA A 60 -0.18 7.59 -1.15
N SER A 61 0.52 7.19 -2.20
CA SER A 61 -0.05 7.02 -3.54
C SER A 61 0.55 5.80 -4.22
N VAL A 62 -0.14 5.29 -5.24
CA VAL A 62 0.41 4.29 -6.15
C VAL A 62 0.83 4.97 -7.44
N GLU A 63 2.10 4.82 -7.82
CA GLU A 63 2.67 5.29 -9.07
C GLU A 63 3.15 4.10 -9.89
N ASP A 64 2.55 3.89 -11.06
CA ASP A 64 2.90 2.77 -11.97
C ASP A 64 2.96 1.41 -11.27
N GLY A 65 1.98 1.16 -10.40
CA GLY A 65 1.89 -0.06 -9.61
C GLY A 65 2.79 -0.09 -8.37
N TRP A 66 3.56 0.96 -8.07
CA TRP A 66 4.40 1.02 -6.87
C TRP A 66 3.80 1.92 -5.80
N ILE A 67 3.72 1.43 -4.56
CA ILE A 67 3.35 2.28 -3.42
C ILE A 67 4.50 3.20 -3.09
N VAL A 68 4.24 4.49 -3.17
CA VAL A 68 5.19 5.56 -2.87
C VAL A 68 4.64 6.47 -1.79
N GLY A 69 5.48 6.78 -0.81
CA GLY A 69 5.21 7.85 0.15
C GLY A 69 5.72 9.15 -0.42
N ARG A 70 4.83 10.04 -0.86
CA ARG A 70 5.25 11.40 -1.19
C ARG A 70 5.50 12.15 0.12
N ARG A 71 6.60 12.90 0.21
CA ARG A 71 6.71 13.94 1.24
C ARG A 71 5.67 15.00 0.92
N SER A 72 5.01 15.54 1.94
CA SER A 72 4.11 16.70 1.79
C SER A 72 4.76 17.67 0.82
N PRO A 73 4.07 18.14 -0.24
CA PRO A 73 4.61 19.24 -1.03
C PRO A 73 4.90 20.36 -0.02
N ALA A 74 6.17 20.76 0.04
CA ALA A 74 6.57 21.88 0.88
C ALA A 74 5.80 23.12 0.38
N PRO A 75 5.30 23.97 1.30
CA PRO A 75 4.58 25.20 0.94
C PRO A 75 5.44 26.17 0.13
#